data_AF-A0A934FYY4-F1
#
_entry.id   AF-A0A934FYY4-F1
#
_cell.length_a   1.000
_cell.length_b   1.000
_cell.length_c   1.000
_cell.angle_alpha   90.00
_cell.angle_beta   90.00
_cell.angle_gamma   90.00
#
_symmetry.space_group_name_H-M   'P 1'
#
loop_
_entity.id
_entity.type
_entity.pdbx_description
1 polymer ?
#
loop_
_entity_poly.entity_id
_entity_poly.type
_entity_poly.pdbx_seq_one_letter_code
_entity_poly.pdbx_strand_id
1 'polypeptide(L)' 'MENTNVKALTGLLPICASCKRIRDEKGVWQRLEHYIEARTGAGFTHGLCPECVKKAVL' A
#
# COMPACT_ATOMS: atom_id res chain seq x y z
N MET A 1 10.95 12.14 -21.42
CA MET A 1 11.53 11.82 -20.10
C MET A 1 10.42 11.14 -19.33
N GLU A 2 10.47 9.92 -18.84
CA GLU A 2 11.45 8.84 -18.72
C GLU A 2 10.58 7.60 -18.38
N ASN A 3 11.00 6.40 -18.73
CA ASN A 3 10.22 5.16 -18.57
C ASN A 3 9.73 4.93 -17.12
N THR A 4 8.41 5.03 -16.89
CA THR A 4 7.81 4.52 -15.66
C THR A 4 7.94 3.00 -15.67
N ASN A 5 8.86 2.44 -14.89
CA ASN A 5 8.95 0.99 -14.69
C ASN A 5 7.75 0.55 -13.83
N VAL A 6 6.63 0.25 -14.49
CA VAL A 6 5.40 -0.18 -13.82
C VAL A 6 5.48 -1.68 -13.56
N LYS A 7 5.44 -2.05 -12.27
CA LYS A 7 5.21 -3.44 -11.85
C LYS A 7 3.76 -3.61 -11.43
N ALA A 8 3.03 -4.47 -12.13
CA ALA A 8 1.61 -4.71 -11.86
C ALA A 8 1.43 -5.82 -10.81
N LEU A 9 0.51 -5.61 -9.87
CA LEU A 9 -0.06 -6.68 -9.04
C LEU A 9 -1.35 -7.17 -9.71
N THR A 10 -1.47 -8.48 -9.91
CA THR A 10 -2.59 -9.09 -10.65
C THR A 10 -3.31 -10.13 -9.80
N GLY A 11 -4.60 -10.34 -10.08
CA GLY A 11 -5.43 -11.33 -9.39
C GLY A 11 -6.17 -10.79 -8.17
N LEU A 12 -6.77 -11.68 -7.38
CA LEU A 12 -7.53 -11.34 -6.18
C LEU A 12 -6.60 -11.27 -4.96
N LEU A 13 -6.44 -10.08 -4.38
CA LEU A 13 -5.63 -9.85 -3.19
C LEU A 13 -6.51 -9.92 -1.93
N PRO A 14 -6.30 -10.92 -1.05
CA PRO A 14 -7.11 -11.08 0.15
C PRO A 14 -6.77 -10.00 1.19
N ILE A 15 -7.70 -9.06 1.41
CA ILE A 15 -7.59 -7.98 2.39
C ILE A 15 -8.62 -8.18 3.50
N CYS A 16 -8.21 -7.96 4.75
CA CYS A 16 -9.11 -8.02 5.90
C CYS A 16 -10.09 -6.86 5.84
N ALA A 17 -11.40 -7.15 5.81
CA ALA A 17 -12.43 -6.12 5.72
C ALA A 17 -12.40 -5.13 6.90
N SER A 18 -12.02 -5.60 8.09
CA SER A 18 -11.96 -4.80 9.32
C SER A 18 -10.69 -3.95 9.42
N CYS A 19 -9.51 -4.56 9.40
CA CYS A 19 -8.24 -3.86 9.68
C CYS A 19 -7.41 -3.52 8.44
N LYS A 20 -7.88 -3.87 7.24
CA LYS A 20 -7.21 -3.62 5.94
C LYS A 20 -5.81 -4.23 5.76
N ARG A 21 -5.35 -5.07 6.70
CA ARG A 21 -4.17 -5.92 6.51
C ARG A 21 -4.38 -6.86 5.33
N ILE A 22 -3.31 -7.14 4.59
CA ILE A 22 -3.29 -8.07 3.47
C ILE A 22 -2.68 -9.41 3.90
N ARG A 23 -3.24 -10.51 3.38
CA ARG A 23 -2.73 -11.86 3.64
C ARG A 23 -1.79 -12.29 2.51
N ASP A 24 -0.60 -12.77 2.86
CA ASP A 24 0.34 -13.31 1.87
C ASP A 24 0.09 -14.80 1.54
N GLU A 25 0.95 -15.35 0.68
CA GLU A 25 0.87 -16.75 0.23
C GLU A 25 1.14 -17.75 1.37
N LYS A 26 1.76 -17.31 2.47
CA LYS A 26 2.00 -18.11 3.67
C LYS A 26 0.86 -17.98 4.69
N GLY A 27 -0.18 -17.20 4.38
CA GLY A 27 -1.30 -16.96 5.27
C GLY A 27 -1.04 -15.89 6.34
N VAL A 28 0.10 -15.18 6.29
CA VAL A 28 0.47 -14.15 7.27
C VAL A 28 -0.22 -12.83 6.92
N TRP A 29 -0.85 -12.22 7.94
CA TRP A 29 -1.48 -10.91 7.82
C TRP A 29 -0.48 -9.79 8.13
N GLN A 30 -0.29 -8.89 7.18
CA GLN A 30 0.68 -7.80 7.29
C GLN A 30 0.14 -6.48 6.74
N ARG A 31 0.90 -5.40 6.92
CA ARG A 31 0.60 -4.09 6.32
C ARG A 31 0.66 -4.16 4.80
N LEU A 32 -0.14 -3.33 4.14
CA LEU A 32 -0.22 -3.32 2.68
C LEU A 32 1.09 -2.84 2.04
N GLU A 33 1.71 -1.84 2.66
CA GLU A 33 2.98 -1.25 2.24
C GLU A 33 4.07 -2.32 2.15
N HIS A 34 4.22 -3.16 3.19
CA HIS A 34 5.21 -4.25 3.19
C HIS A 34 4.95 -5.27 2.08
N TYR A 35 3.69 -5.63 1.84
CA TYR A 35 3.34 -6.58 0.80
C TYR A 35 3.68 -6.06 -0.60
N ILE A 36 3.41 -4.77 -0.85
CA ILE A 36 3.69 -4.10 -2.13
C ILE A 36 5.19 -3.86 -2.30
N GLU A 37 5.89 -3.38 -1.27
CA GLU A 37 7.34 -3.20 -1.23
C GLU A 37 8.06 -4.50 -1.59
N ALA A 38 7.68 -5.61 -0.96
CA ALA A 38 8.31 -6.91 -1.20
C ALA A 38 8.13 -7.44 -2.63
N ARG A 39 7.07 -7.03 -3.35
CA ARG A 39 6.75 -7.53 -4.71
C ARG A 39 7.17 -6.58 -5.83
N THR A 40 7.16 -5.28 -5.56
CA THR A 40 7.45 -4.26 -6.56
C THR A 40 8.81 -3.59 -6.33
N GLY A 41 9.33 -3.61 -5.11
CA GLY A 41 10.49 -2.82 -4.73
C GLY A 41 10.21 -1.31 -4.69
N ALA A 42 8.95 -0.88 -4.79
CA ALA A 42 8.56 0.51 -4.64
C ALA A 42 8.63 0.89 -3.16
N GLY A 43 9.21 2.06 -2.84
CA GLY A 43 9.21 2.61 -1.48
C GLY A 43 7.98 3.49 -1.21
N PHE A 44 7.60 3.61 0.06
CA PHE A 44 6.49 4.45 0.49
C PHE A 44 6.98 5.67 1.28
N THR A 45 6.36 6.82 1.02
CA THR A 45 6.50 8.05 1.82
C THR A 45 5.18 8.38 2.50
N HIS A 46 5.24 9.01 3.66
CA HIS A 46 4.05 9.41 4.42
C HIS A 46 3.90 10.93 4.38
N GLY A 47 2.77 11.40 3.87
CA GLY A 47 2.42 12.80 3.80
C GLY A 47 0.93 13.02 4.08
N LEU A 48 0.56 14.25 4.37
CA LEU A 48 -0.84 14.65 4.53
C LEU A 48 -1.31 15.33 3.25
N CYS A 49 -2.45 14.88 2.69
CA CYS A 49 -3.09 15.62 1.60
C CYS A 49 -3.68 16.95 2.13
N PRO A 50 -3.97 17.93 1.25
CA PRO A 50 -4.50 19.23 1.68
C PRO A 50 -5.75 19.13 2.56
N GLU A 51 -6.62 18.14 2.33
CA GLU A 51 -7.82 17.92 3.14
C GLU A 51 -7.49 17.40 4.56
N CYS A 52 -6.52 16.50 4.68
CA CYS A 52 -6.07 16.00 5.98
C CYS A 52 -5.37 17.09 6.79
N VAL A 53 -4.57 17.95 6.13
CA VAL A 53 -3.97 19.11 6.79
C VAL A 53 -5.06 20.03 7.34
N LYS A 54 -6.10 20.34 6.57
CA LYS A 54 -7.23 21.17 7.03
C LYS A 54 -7.94 20.59 8.26
N LYS A 55 -8.02 19.26 8.40
CA LYS A 55 -8.62 18.59 9.55
C LYS A 55 -7.72 18.56 10.79
N ALA A 56 -6.40 18.51 10.60
CA ALA A 56 -5.43 18.40 11.70
C ALA A 56 -5.17 19.72 12.42
N VAL A 57 -5.59 20.86 11.84
CA VAL A 57 -5.40 22.21 12.40
C VAL A 57 -6.73 22.75 12.97
N LEU A 58 -7.64 21.86 13.39
CA LEU A 58 -8.88 22.18 14.10
C LEU A 58 -8.93 21.46 15.45
#